data_AF-A0A848BBH1-F1
#
_entry.id   AF-A0A848BBH1-F1
#
_cell.length_a   1.000
_cell.length_b   1.000
_cell.length_c   1.000
_cell.angle_alpha   90.00
_cell.angle_beta   90.00
_cell.angle_gamma   90.00
#
_symmetry.space_group_name_H-M   'P 1'
#
loop_
_entity.id
_entity.type
_entity.pdbx_description
1 polymer ?
#
loop_
_entity_poly.entity_id
_entity_poly.type
_entity_poly.pdbx_seq_one_letter_code
_entity_poly.pdbx_strand_id
1 'polypeptide(L)' 'MTSMKWDLDTALAVTKSEGVEEGEKNGRWKTLVELVRKGYLSIKLAAKEAGMSEAEFRKAAML' A
#
# COMPACT_ATOMS: atom_id res chain seq x y z
N MET A 1 -6.50 -15.58 35.05
CA MET A 1 -6.40 -14.97 33.71
C MET A 1 -5.02 -14.34 33.63
N THR A 2 -4.04 -15.09 33.13
CA THR A 2 -2.66 -14.61 33.02
C THR A 2 -2.66 -13.54 31.94
N SER A 3 -2.45 -12.28 32.36
CA SER A 3 -2.20 -11.16 31.46
C SER A 3 -1.13 -11.60 30.46
N MET A 4 -1.51 -11.73 29.19
CA MET A 4 -0.61 -12.02 28.09
C MET A 4 0.23 -10.76 27.86
N LYS A 5 1.22 -10.58 28.73
CA LYS A 5 2.24 -9.55 28.64
C LYS A 5 3.05 -9.92 27.41
N TRP A 6 2.72 -9.31 26.28
CA TRP A 6 3.48 -9.44 25.04
C TRP A 6 4.97 -9.29 25.38
N ASP A 7 5.76 -10.31 25.09
CA ASP A 7 7.20 -10.21 25.20
C ASP A 7 7.70 -9.16 24.20
N LEU A 8 8.71 -8.41 24.61
CA LEU A 8 9.23 -7.29 23.83
C LEU A 8 9.67 -7.72 22.43
N ASP A 9 10.16 -8.96 22.30
CA ASP A 9 10.60 -9.54 21.04
C ASP A 9 9.42 -9.76 20.08
N THR A 10 8.30 -10.30 20.56
CA THR A 10 7.07 -10.46 19.76
C THR A 10 6.50 -9.10 19.34
N ALA A 11 6.50 -8.10 20.23
CA ALA A 11 6.06 -6.74 19.87
C ALA A 11 6.96 -6.10 18.80
N LEU A 12 8.29 -6.28 18.89
CA LEU A 12 9.24 -5.82 17.88
C LEU A 12 9.09 -6.56 16.53
N ALA A 13 8.77 -7.85 16.56
CA ALA A 13 8.56 -8.63 15.35
C ALA A 13 7.29 -8.20 14.60
N VAL A 14 6.18 -7.99 15.32
CA VAL A 14 4.92 -7.53 14.73
C VAL A 14 5.08 -6.13 14.15
N THR A 15 5.63 -5.18 14.92
CA THR A 15 5.82 -3.80 14.45
C THR A 15 6.73 -3.69 13.22
N LYS A 16 7.78 -4.51 13.13
CA LYS A 16 8.61 -4.60 11.91
C LYS A 16 7.82 -5.14 10.73
N SER A 17 7.04 -6.19 10.93
CA SER A 17 6.27 -6.84 9.86
C SER A 17 5.19 -5.90 9.31
N GLU A 18 4.45 -5.24 10.20
CA GLU A 18 3.44 -4.23 9.84
C GLU A 18 4.08 -3.05 9.08
N GLY A 19 5.25 -2.57 9.54
CA GLY A 19 5.97 -1.49 8.87
C GLY A 19 6.47 -1.86 7.47
N VAL A 20 6.91 -3.12 7.26
CA VAL A 20 7.28 -3.62 5.94
C VAL A 20 6.06 -3.69 5.03
N GLU A 21 4.95 -4.26 5.51
CA GLU A 21 3.72 -4.38 4.72
C GLU A 21 3.18 -3.00 4.31
N GLU A 22 3.12 -2.05 5.24
CA GLU A 22 2.69 -0.68 4.94
C GLU A 22 3.65 0.01 3.96
N GLY A 23 4.96 -0.20 4.12
CA GLY A 23 5.99 0.29 3.21
C GLY A 23 5.81 -0.23 1.78
N GLU A 24 5.59 -1.53 1.61
CA GLU A 24 5.38 -2.16 0.31
C GLU A 24 4.08 -1.65 -0.34
N LYS A 25 3.00 -1.53 0.42
CA LYS A 25 1.70 -1.05 -0.07
C LYS A 25 1.81 0.39 -0.56
N ASN A 26 2.49 1.25 0.21
CA ASN A 26 2.76 2.64 -0.15
C ASN A 26 3.70 2.76 -1.37
N GLY A 27 4.72 1.91 -1.45
CA GLY A 27 5.65 1.85 -2.59
C GLY A 27 4.95 1.45 -3.88
N ARG A 28 4.09 0.42 -3.82
CA ARG A 28 3.29 -0.04 -4.97
C ARG A 28 2.35 1.05 -5.45
N TRP A 29 1.64 1.74 -4.54
CA TRP A 29 0.77 2.86 -4.89
C TRP A 29 1.52 3.98 -5.62
N LYS A 30 2.63 4.47 -5.05
CA LYS A 30 3.46 5.52 -5.68
C LYS A 30 3.93 5.13 -7.06
N THR A 31 4.38 3.88 -7.22
CA THR A 31 4.85 3.35 -8.50
C THR A 31 3.74 3.34 -9.56
N LEU A 32 2.53 2.88 -9.21
CA LEU A 32 1.40 2.89 -10.13
C LEU A 32 1.03 4.31 -10.58
N VAL A 33 0.99 5.27 -9.65
CA VAL A 33 0.71 6.68 -9.97
C VAL A 33 1.77 7.27 -10.90
N GLU A 34 3.06 7.00 -10.64
CA GLU A 34 4.15 7.48 -11.48
C GLU A 34 4.10 6.90 -12.89
N LEU A 35 3.86 5.59 -13.03
CA LEU A 35 3.78 4.94 -14.33
C LEU A 35 2.63 5.49 -15.17
N VAL A 36 1.50 5.79 -14.54
CA VAL A 36 0.37 6.45 -15.19
C VAL A 36 0.73 7.88 -15.62
N ARG A 37 1.34 8.67 -14.74
CA ARG A 37 1.78 10.04 -15.05
C ARG A 37 2.77 10.10 -16.20
N LYS A 38 3.68 9.12 -16.28
CA LYS A 38 4.65 8.98 -17.36
C LYS A 38 4.04 8.41 -18.65
N GLY A 39 2.77 8.01 -18.64
CA GLY A 39 2.08 7.41 -19.79
C GLY A 39 2.49 5.97 -20.10
N TYR A 40 3.27 5.32 -19.21
CA TYR A 40 3.69 3.93 -19.37
C TYR A 40 2.61 2.92 -18.99
N LEU A 41 1.65 3.34 -18.17
CA LEU A 41 0.53 2.52 -17.73
C LEU A 41 -0.78 3.26 -17.97
N SER A 42 -1.81 2.55 -18.43
CA SER A 42 -3.15 3.13 -18.53
C SER A 42 -3.81 3.22 -17.15
N ILE A 43 -4.64 4.25 -16.94
CA ILE A 43 -5.40 4.43 -15.69
C ILE A 43 -6.27 3.20 -15.38
N LYS A 44 -6.86 2.59 -16.41
CA LYS A 44 -7.65 1.36 -16.30
C LYS A 44 -6.86 0.21 -15.68
N LEU A 45 -5.65 -0.03 -16.17
CA LEU A 45 -4.81 -1.11 -15.67
C LEU A 45 -4.29 -0.79 -14.27
N ALA A 46 -3.88 0.46 -14.02
CA ALA A 46 -3.42 0.90 -12.71
C ALA A 46 -4.51 0.80 -11.62
N ALA A 47 -5.75 1.20 -11.95
CA ALA A 47 -6.89 1.10 -11.06
C ALA A 47 -7.22 -0.36 -10.72
N LYS A 48 -7.22 -1.24 -11.72
CA LYS A 48 -7.40 -2.69 -11.52
C LYS A 48 -6.32 -3.27 -10.60
N GLU A 49 -5.05 -2.94 -10.83
CA GLU A 49 -3.92 -3.38 -10.00
C GLU A 49 -3.98 -2.83 -8.57
N ALA A 50 -4.55 -1.65 -8.39
CA ALA A 50 -4.81 -1.04 -7.10
C ALA A 50 -6.11 -1.52 -6.43
N GLY A 51 -6.89 -2.39 -7.10
CA GLY A 51 -8.14 -2.94 -6.58
C GLY A 51 -9.28 -1.92 -6.45
N MET A 52 -9.26 -0.85 -7.26
CA MET A 52 -10.26 0.24 -7.22
C MET A 52 -10.77 0.61 -8.62
N SER A 53 -11.79 1.46 -8.69
CA SER A 53 -12.30 1.98 -9.96
C SER A 53 -11.38 3.05 -10.58
N GLU A 54 -11.50 3.28 -11.89
CA GLU A 54 -10.73 4.33 -12.58
C GLU A 54 -10.97 5.73 -12.01
N ALA A 55 -12.21 6.01 -11.59
CA ALA A 55 -12.58 7.31 -11.01
C ALA A 55 -11.94 7.51 -9.64
N GLU A 56 -11.94 6.48 -8.79
CA GLU A 56 -11.27 6.50 -7.49
C GLU A 56 -9.76 6.66 -7.65
N PHE A 57 -9.17 5.93 -8.60
CA PHE A 57 -7.75 6.03 -8.89
C PHE A 57 -7.37 7.44 -9.33
N ARG A 58 -8.14 8.05 -10.26
CA ARG A 58 -7.92 9.44 -10.70
C ARG A 58 -7.97 10.43 -9.55
N LYS A 59 -9.00 10.34 -8.70
CA LYS A 59 -9.16 11.19 -7.53
C LYS A 59 -8.01 11.04 -6.54
N ALA A 60 -7.61 9.80 -6.24
CA ALA A 60 -6.53 9.50 -5.31
C ALA A 60 -5.14 9.90 -5.87
N ALA A 61 -4.93 9.73 -7.17
CA ALA A 61 -3.69 10.08 -7.86
C ALA A 61 -3.57 11.56 -8.23
N MET A 62 -4.64 12.34 -8.03
CA MET A 62 -4.78 13.73 -8.49
C MET A 62 -4.45 13.87 -9.99
N LEU A 63 -5.11 13.03 -10.80
CA LEU A 63 -5.00 12.92 -12.26
C LEU A 63 -6.32 13.26 -12.93
#